data_AF-X1SLC2-F1
#
_entry.id   AF-X1SLC2-F1
#
_cell.length_a   1.000
_cell.length_b   1.000
_cell.length_c   1.000
_cell.angle_alpha   90.00
_cell.angle_beta   90.00
_cell.angle_gamma   90.00
#
_symmetry.space_group_name_H-M   'P 1'
#
loop_
_entity.id
_entity.type
_entity.pdbx_description
1 polymer ?
#
loop_
_entity_poly.entity_id
_entity_poly.type
_entity_poly.pdbx_seq_one_letter_code
_entity_poly.pdbx_strand_id
1 'polypeptide(L)'
;MSDFHLDPRYKVGSEGNCTSNLCCRSNADNSALPMGEVSYPAPLYGAYECDTPYDLGLAALQAVAPLTGTSKESPLGWTVYTGDLVSHESQNELSRLYVEYAEDSIYGMFKNYLTGPVFPVLGNHDMNPEAIDAPHSMPGPLGMQMSWNFNHVAGLWQHEGWLNKTAADQARLHYGAYSVKNHYGLRIITFNTDFWYHCRCVSVESQASN
;
A
#
# COMPACT_ATOMS: atom_id res chain seq x y z
N MET A 1 5.91 -9.46 3.98
CA MET A 1 4.53 -8.98 3.89
C MET A 1 4.39 -8.30 2.53
N SER A 2 3.24 -8.39 1.88
CA SER A 2 2.98 -7.78 0.56
C SER A 2 1.47 -7.68 0.37
N ASP A 3 1.02 -6.79 -0.52
CA ASP A 3 -0.36 -6.76 -1.04
C ASP A 3 -1.39 -6.75 0.09
N PHE A 4 -1.19 -5.85 1.06
CA PHE A 4 -2.09 -5.76 2.21
C PHE A 4 -3.49 -5.30 1.79
N HIS A 5 -3.58 -4.44 0.77
CA HIS A 5 -4.82 -3.88 0.19
C HIS A 5 -5.89 -3.64 1.26
N LEU A 6 -5.59 -2.76 2.21
CA LEU A 6 -6.58 -2.40 3.23
C LEU A 6 -7.72 -1.67 2.53
N ASP A 7 -8.95 -2.11 2.82
CA ASP A 7 -10.17 -1.38 2.52
C ASP A 7 -10.72 -0.73 3.81
N PRO A 8 -10.38 0.54 4.08
CA PRO A 8 -10.98 1.30 5.18
C PRO A 8 -12.51 1.45 5.13
N ARG A 9 -13.13 1.20 3.97
CA ARG A 9 -14.57 1.32 3.73
C ARG A 9 -15.28 -0.04 3.74
N TYR A 10 -14.57 -1.13 4.00
CA TYR A 10 -15.16 -2.45 4.13
C TYR A 10 -16.29 -2.43 5.17
N LYS A 11 -17.43 -3.01 4.82
CA LYS A 11 -18.61 -3.06 5.68
C LYS A 11 -19.18 -4.47 5.78
N VAL A 12 -19.06 -5.05 6.96
CA VAL A 12 -19.69 -6.32 7.31
C VAL A 12 -21.20 -6.28 7.03
N GLY A 13 -21.70 -7.32 6.38
CA GLY A 13 -23.11 -7.47 6.00
C GLY A 13 -23.55 -6.72 4.74
N SER A 14 -22.68 -5.92 4.11
CA SER A 14 -22.94 -5.38 2.76
C SER A 14 -22.85 -6.47 1.70
N GLU A 15 -23.15 -6.17 0.43
CA GLU A 15 -23.08 -7.17 -0.64
C GLU A 15 -21.62 -7.52 -0.95
N GLY A 16 -21.26 -8.78 -0.73
CA GLY A 16 -19.95 -9.36 -1.01
C GLY A 16 -19.88 -10.09 -2.34
N ASN A 17 -20.98 -10.20 -3.07
CA ASN A 17 -21.05 -10.70 -4.46
C ASN A 17 -21.78 -9.67 -5.34
N CYS A 18 -21.20 -8.48 -5.40
CA CYS A 18 -21.72 -7.33 -6.13
C CYS A 18 -21.41 -7.44 -7.64
N THR A 19 -21.88 -6.45 -8.41
CA THR A 19 -21.58 -6.38 -9.86
C THR A 19 -20.50 -5.36 -10.23
N SER A 20 -20.01 -4.60 -9.25
CA SER A 20 -18.84 -3.72 -9.41
C SER A 20 -17.53 -4.48 -9.21
N ASN A 21 -16.40 -3.82 -9.49
CA ASN A 21 -15.08 -4.44 -9.37
C ASN A 21 -14.63 -4.70 -7.93
N LEU A 22 -15.06 -3.86 -6.98
CA LEU A 22 -14.76 -4.01 -5.56
C LEU A 22 -16.08 -4.06 -4.78
N CYS A 23 -16.31 -5.17 -4.07
CA CYS A 23 -17.52 -5.42 -3.27
C CYS A 23 -17.30 -5.11 -1.78
N CYS A 24 -18.22 -5.59 -0.93
CA CYS A 24 -18.19 -5.43 0.53
C CYS A 24 -18.23 -3.97 1.01
N ARG A 25 -18.90 -3.10 0.26
CA ARG A 25 -19.09 -1.68 0.60
C ARG A 25 -20.55 -1.29 0.61
N SER A 26 -20.86 -0.17 1.24
CA SER A 26 -22.24 0.35 1.29
C SER A 26 -22.79 0.77 -0.07
N ASN A 27 -21.92 1.05 -1.05
CA ASN A 27 -22.27 1.51 -2.39
C ASN A 27 -22.00 0.48 -3.48
N ALA A 28 -21.69 -0.76 -3.10
CA ALA A 28 -21.45 -1.86 -4.03
C ALA A 28 -22.65 -2.81 -3.98
N ASP A 29 -23.47 -2.77 -5.02
CA ASP A 29 -24.70 -3.56 -5.11
C ASP A 29 -24.61 -4.62 -6.22
N ASN A 30 -25.45 -5.64 -6.13
CA ASN A 30 -25.66 -6.60 -7.21
C ASN A 30 -26.81 -6.13 -8.11
N SER A 31 -26.51 -5.72 -9.34
CA SER A 31 -27.52 -5.19 -10.28
C SER A 31 -28.58 -6.20 -10.73
N ALA A 32 -28.40 -7.49 -10.44
CA ALA A 32 -29.42 -8.51 -10.67
C ALA A 32 -30.47 -8.59 -9.54
N LEU A 33 -30.23 -7.92 -8.41
CA LEU A 33 -31.12 -7.91 -7.24
C LEU A 33 -31.93 -6.61 -7.16
N PRO A 34 -33.10 -6.63 -6.50
CA PRO A 34 -33.78 -5.41 -6.09
C PRO A 34 -32.89 -4.53 -5.20
N MET A 35 -33.08 -3.21 -5.29
CA MET A 35 -32.30 -2.24 -4.52
C MET A 35 -32.38 -2.53 -3.01
N GLY A 36 -31.23 -2.68 -2.37
CA GLY A 36 -31.09 -2.96 -0.94
C GLY A 36 -31.16 -4.44 -0.55
N GLU A 37 -31.38 -5.36 -1.51
CA GLU A 37 -31.22 -6.79 -1.26
C GLU A 37 -29.75 -7.21 -1.34
N VAL A 38 -29.37 -8.17 -0.49
CA VAL A 38 -28.02 -8.73 -0.40
C VAL A 38 -28.10 -10.22 -0.62
N SER A 39 -27.45 -10.71 -1.68
CA SER A 39 -27.33 -12.12 -1.99
C SER A 39 -26.27 -12.81 -1.14
N TYR A 40 -25.14 -12.15 -0.91
CA TYR A 40 -24.04 -12.68 -0.11
C TYR A 40 -23.55 -11.62 0.90
N PRO A 41 -23.95 -11.69 2.18
CA PRO A 41 -23.52 -10.72 3.17
C PRO A 41 -22.02 -10.84 3.45
N ALA A 42 -21.30 -9.75 3.26
CA ALA A 42 -19.87 -9.60 3.51
C ALA A 42 -19.49 -10.08 4.92
N PRO A 43 -18.65 -11.12 5.05
CA PRO A 43 -18.22 -11.65 6.35
C PRO A 43 -17.30 -10.69 7.12
N LEU A 44 -17.04 -10.97 8.40
CA LEU A 44 -16.12 -10.16 9.20
C LEU A 44 -14.68 -10.14 8.65
N TYR A 45 -14.21 -11.29 8.16
CA TYR A 45 -12.82 -11.49 7.76
C TYR A 45 -12.61 -11.49 6.24
N GLY A 46 -13.49 -10.83 5.47
CA GLY A 46 -13.34 -10.70 4.02
C GLY A 46 -14.13 -11.70 3.20
N ALA A 47 -14.10 -11.50 1.89
CA ALA A 47 -14.70 -12.33 0.85
C ALA A 47 -13.87 -12.23 -0.44
N TYR A 48 -14.11 -13.12 -1.41
CA TYR A 48 -13.26 -13.21 -2.61
C TYR A 48 -13.31 -11.98 -3.52
N GLU A 49 -14.44 -11.26 -3.58
CA GLU A 49 -14.61 -10.06 -4.43
C GLU A 49 -14.31 -8.77 -3.65
N CYS A 50 -13.58 -8.86 -2.54
CA CYS A 50 -13.37 -7.77 -1.60
C CYS A 50 -11.91 -7.68 -1.17
N ASP A 51 -11.47 -6.46 -0.92
CA ASP A 51 -10.17 -6.19 -0.30
C ASP A 51 -10.20 -6.36 1.22
N THR A 52 -9.03 -6.27 1.84
CA THR A 52 -8.79 -6.67 3.23
C THR A 52 -9.51 -5.75 4.21
N PRO A 53 -10.47 -6.24 5.02
CA PRO A 53 -10.96 -5.49 6.18
C PRO A 53 -9.89 -5.41 7.26
N TYR A 54 -10.01 -4.41 8.14
CA TYR A 54 -9.18 -4.29 9.34
C TYR A 54 -9.14 -5.57 10.16
N ASP A 55 -10.27 -6.26 10.34
CA ASP A 55 -10.33 -7.51 11.11
C ASP A 55 -9.43 -8.61 10.54
N LEU A 56 -9.39 -8.79 9.21
CA LEU A 56 -8.51 -9.76 8.55
C LEU A 56 -7.04 -9.33 8.67
N GLY A 57 -6.75 -8.06 8.36
CA GLY A 57 -5.39 -7.52 8.41
C GLY A 57 -4.78 -7.61 9.82
N LEU A 58 -5.56 -7.25 10.85
CA LEU A 58 -5.15 -7.35 12.25
C LEU A 58 -5.00 -8.80 12.70
N ALA A 59 -5.90 -9.71 12.32
CA ALA A 59 -5.78 -11.12 12.65
C ALA A 59 -4.47 -11.72 12.10
N ALA A 60 -4.11 -11.37 10.85
CA ALA A 60 -2.85 -11.79 10.26
C ALA A 60 -1.63 -11.24 11.02
N LEU A 61 -1.63 -9.95 11.35
CA LEU A 61 -0.53 -9.32 12.10
C LEU A 61 -0.39 -9.87 13.53
N GLN A 62 -1.52 -10.12 14.22
CA GLN A 62 -1.54 -10.70 15.56
C GLN A 62 -1.01 -12.14 15.59
N ALA A 63 -1.13 -12.87 14.48
CA ALA A 63 -0.60 -14.23 14.36
C ALA A 63 0.94 -14.28 14.23
N VAL A 64 1.60 -13.20 13.82
CA VAL A 64 3.06 -13.18 13.56
C VAL A 64 3.86 -13.54 14.81
N ALA A 65 3.61 -12.86 15.93
CA ALA A 65 4.33 -13.05 17.19
C ALA A 65 4.22 -14.51 17.72
N PRO A 66 3.03 -15.10 17.90
CA PRO A 66 2.91 -16.48 18.40
C PRO A 66 3.49 -17.51 17.43
N LEU A 67 3.41 -17.30 16.12
CA LEU A 67 3.96 -18.24 15.13
C LEU A 67 5.49 -18.18 15.02
N THR A 68 6.08 -17.01 15.29
CA THR A 68 7.55 -16.82 15.20
C THR A 68 8.24 -16.86 16.56
N GLY A 69 7.48 -16.91 17.66
CA GLY A 69 8.01 -16.82 19.02
C GLY A 69 8.65 -15.47 19.34
N THR A 70 8.24 -14.41 18.63
CA THR A 70 8.81 -13.06 18.80
C THR A 70 7.99 -12.20 19.75
N SER A 71 8.66 -11.23 20.36
CA SER A 71 8.06 -10.24 21.27
C SER A 71 8.81 -8.91 21.16
N LYS A 72 8.43 -7.91 21.96
CA LYS A 72 9.16 -6.63 22.00
C LYS A 72 10.58 -6.81 22.58
N GLU A 73 10.75 -7.78 23.48
CA GLU A 73 12.02 -8.13 24.12
C GLU A 73 12.88 -9.05 23.24
N SER A 74 12.23 -9.84 22.37
CA SER A 74 12.87 -10.71 21.38
C SER A 74 12.29 -10.45 19.99
N PRO A 75 12.64 -9.30 19.36
CA PRO A 75 12.03 -8.88 18.11
C PRO A 75 12.46 -9.72 16.91
N LEU A 76 11.69 -9.67 15.84
CA LEU A 76 12.12 -10.15 14.52
C LEU A 76 13.42 -9.43 14.13
N GLY A 77 14.27 -10.15 13.38
CA GLY A 77 15.48 -9.56 12.81
C GLY A 77 15.14 -8.38 11.91
N TRP A 78 14.14 -8.51 11.03
CA TRP A 78 13.54 -7.43 10.25
C TRP A 78 12.30 -7.95 9.52
N THR A 79 11.48 -7.05 8.99
CA THR A 79 10.41 -7.37 8.05
C THR A 79 10.68 -6.69 6.71
N VAL A 80 10.38 -7.39 5.62
CA VAL A 80 10.28 -6.80 4.27
C VAL A 80 8.81 -6.62 3.93
N TYR A 81 8.45 -5.42 3.47
CA TYR A 81 7.11 -5.11 2.95
C TYR A 81 7.21 -4.60 1.52
N THR A 82 6.50 -5.24 0.58
CA THR A 82 6.66 -5.00 -0.86
C THR A 82 5.54 -4.21 -1.52
N GLY A 83 4.85 -3.36 -0.76
CA GLY A 83 3.85 -2.42 -1.28
C GLY A 83 2.47 -3.04 -1.46
N ASP A 84 1.62 -2.33 -2.21
CA ASP A 84 0.21 -2.62 -2.48
C ASP A 84 -0.63 -2.62 -1.20
N LEU A 85 -0.66 -1.43 -0.59
CA LEU A 85 -1.30 -1.13 0.69
C LEU A 85 -2.75 -0.62 0.51
N VAL A 86 -3.04 0.08 -0.58
CA VAL A 86 -4.36 0.69 -0.85
C VAL A 86 -5.26 -0.32 -1.56
N SER A 87 -6.54 -0.38 -1.20
CA SER A 87 -7.55 -1.17 -1.92
C SER A 87 -7.72 -0.77 -3.39
N HIS A 88 -8.28 -1.68 -4.19
CA HIS A 88 -8.57 -1.57 -5.61
C HIS A 88 -9.71 -0.59 -5.91
N GLU A 89 -9.41 0.71 -5.82
CA GLU A 89 -10.35 1.77 -6.12
C GLU A 89 -10.56 1.99 -7.61
N SER A 90 -11.78 2.35 -7.99
CA SER A 90 -11.93 3.12 -9.22
C SER A 90 -11.27 4.49 -9.04
N GLN A 91 -10.66 5.05 -10.09
CA GLN A 91 -10.01 6.36 -10.01
C GLN A 91 -10.94 7.50 -9.53
N ASN A 92 -12.25 7.34 -9.69
CA ASN A 92 -13.25 8.31 -9.20
C ASN A 92 -13.51 8.21 -7.69
N GLU A 93 -13.19 7.06 -7.08
CA GLU A 93 -13.31 6.81 -5.65
C GLU A 93 -11.97 6.91 -4.92
N LEU A 94 -10.87 6.90 -5.67
CA LEU A 94 -9.52 7.15 -5.16
C LEU A 94 -9.29 8.65 -4.94
N SER A 95 -8.54 8.97 -3.90
CA SER A 95 -8.04 10.32 -3.67
C SER A 95 -6.73 10.27 -2.91
N ARG A 96 -5.97 11.37 -2.97
CA ARG A 96 -4.75 11.51 -2.17
C ARG A 96 -5.00 11.28 -0.67
N LEU A 97 -6.06 11.84 -0.11
CA LEU A 97 -6.38 11.67 1.32
C LEU A 97 -6.71 10.21 1.67
N TYR A 98 -7.31 9.47 0.73
CA TYR A 98 -7.58 8.06 0.92
C TYR A 98 -6.29 7.24 0.97
N VAL A 99 -5.36 7.51 0.05
CA VAL A 99 -4.03 6.87 0.02
C VAL A 99 -3.26 7.18 1.31
N GLU A 100 -3.11 8.46 1.66
CA GLU A 100 -2.40 8.88 2.88
C GLU A 100 -3.02 8.24 4.15
N TYR A 101 -4.35 8.10 4.19
CA TYR A 101 -5.03 7.42 5.30
C TYR A 101 -4.72 5.92 5.36
N ALA A 102 -4.72 5.22 4.22
CA ALA A 102 -4.40 3.80 4.17
C ALA A 102 -2.93 3.55 4.56
N GLU A 103 -2.02 4.40 4.09
CA GLU A 103 -0.59 4.37 4.43
C GLU A 103 -0.36 4.54 5.93
N ASP A 104 -0.92 5.61 6.52
CA ASP A 104 -0.82 5.86 7.96
C ASP A 104 -1.40 4.70 8.78
N SER A 105 -2.57 4.19 8.38
CA SER A 105 -3.23 3.08 9.05
C SER A 105 -2.40 1.79 9.02
N ILE A 106 -1.89 1.39 7.86
CA ILE A 106 -1.10 0.17 7.70
C ILE A 106 0.24 0.28 8.40
N TYR A 107 0.96 1.39 8.22
CA TYR A 107 2.26 1.56 8.87
C TYR A 107 2.12 1.66 10.40
N GLY A 108 1.05 2.30 10.90
CA GLY A 108 0.69 2.29 12.32
C GLY A 108 0.38 0.87 12.83
N MET A 109 -0.37 0.06 12.08
CA MET A 109 -0.59 -1.34 12.43
C MET A 109 0.72 -2.14 12.44
N PHE A 110 1.58 -1.98 11.44
CA PHE A 110 2.88 -2.64 11.39
C PHE A 110 3.75 -2.26 12.57
N LYS A 111 3.82 -0.97 12.94
CA LYS A 111 4.56 -0.54 14.13
C LYS A 111 4.08 -1.22 15.41
N ASN A 112 2.78 -1.39 15.54
CA ASN A 112 2.16 -1.91 16.76
C ASN A 112 2.30 -3.43 16.89
N TYR A 113 2.19 -4.16 15.79
CA TYR A 113 2.10 -5.63 15.81
C TYR A 113 3.36 -6.34 15.32
N LEU A 114 4.13 -5.72 14.41
CA LEU A 114 5.42 -6.28 13.97
C LEU A 114 6.52 -5.80 14.91
N THR A 115 7.39 -6.73 15.29
CA THR A 115 8.56 -6.44 16.10
C THR A 115 9.78 -6.20 15.19
N GLY A 116 10.73 -5.38 15.62
CA GLY A 116 11.90 -5.04 14.79
C GLY A 116 11.60 -4.01 13.68
N PRO A 117 12.59 -3.70 12.82
CA PRO A 117 12.43 -2.74 11.73
C PRO A 117 11.66 -3.33 10.55
N VAL A 118 10.83 -2.51 9.91
CA VAL A 118 10.16 -2.83 8.64
C VAL A 118 10.89 -2.09 7.52
N PHE A 119 11.19 -2.77 6.42
CA PHE A 119 11.75 -2.17 5.21
C PHE A 119 10.68 -2.19 4.12
N PRO A 120 9.88 -1.11 4.03
CA PRO A 120 8.84 -0.97 3.02
C PRO A 120 9.39 -0.48 1.69
N VAL A 121 8.67 -0.82 0.62
CA VAL A 121 8.75 -0.22 -0.71
C VAL A 121 7.34 0.01 -1.22
N LEU A 122 7.17 0.94 -2.16
CA LEU A 122 5.90 1.22 -2.82
C LEU A 122 5.56 0.14 -3.86
N GLY A 123 4.27 -0.17 -3.98
CA GLY A 123 3.65 -0.90 -5.08
C GLY A 123 2.73 0.00 -5.90
N ASN A 124 2.19 -0.54 -6.99
CA ASN A 124 1.47 0.25 -7.99
C ASN A 124 0.12 0.81 -7.48
N HIS A 125 -0.46 0.25 -6.42
CA HIS A 125 -1.67 0.80 -5.80
C HIS A 125 -1.38 1.87 -4.73
N ASP A 126 -0.12 2.16 -4.41
CA ASP A 126 0.25 2.99 -3.26
C ASP A 126 0.24 4.49 -3.57
N MET A 127 -0.52 4.93 -4.57
CA MET A 127 -0.48 6.29 -5.09
C MET A 127 -1.80 6.72 -5.70
N ASN A 128 -1.95 8.02 -5.95
CA ASN A 128 -3.10 8.57 -6.64
C ASN A 128 -2.69 9.65 -7.67
N PRO A 129 -3.05 9.50 -8.96
CA PRO A 129 -3.70 8.33 -9.58
C PRO A 129 -2.92 7.04 -9.39
N GLU A 130 -3.54 5.87 -9.43
CA GLU A 130 -2.84 4.58 -9.26
C GLU A 130 -1.92 4.26 -10.46
N ALA A 131 -0.84 3.51 -10.22
CA ALA A 131 0.07 2.98 -11.22
C ALA A 131 0.66 4.01 -12.22
N ILE A 132 0.86 5.27 -11.78
CA ILE A 132 1.46 6.36 -12.56
C ILE A 132 2.63 6.98 -11.81
N ASP A 133 3.84 6.68 -12.24
CA ASP A 133 5.04 7.37 -11.77
C ASP A 133 5.62 8.36 -12.78
N ALA A 134 6.21 9.44 -12.26
CA ALA A 134 6.77 10.52 -13.07
C ALA A 134 8.29 10.63 -12.85
N PRO A 135 9.13 10.32 -13.86
CA PRO A 135 10.56 10.47 -13.71
C PRO A 135 10.94 11.95 -13.62
N HIS A 136 11.89 12.29 -12.76
CA HIS A 136 12.35 13.66 -12.54
C HIS A 136 12.95 14.32 -13.81
N SER A 137 13.26 13.54 -14.85
CA SER A 137 13.68 14.05 -16.15
C SER A 137 12.55 14.70 -16.95
N MET A 138 11.28 14.52 -16.56
CA MET A 138 10.16 15.20 -17.18
C MET A 138 10.17 16.71 -16.90
N PRO A 139 9.72 17.54 -17.85
CA PRO A 139 9.83 18.99 -17.74
C PRO A 139 8.86 19.58 -16.71
N GLY A 140 9.35 20.59 -15.99
CA GLY A 140 8.52 21.45 -15.13
C GLY A 140 7.80 20.66 -14.02
N PRO A 141 6.54 21.00 -13.71
CA PRO A 141 5.78 20.33 -12.66
C PRO A 141 5.53 18.83 -12.89
N LEU A 142 5.66 18.34 -14.13
CA LEU A 142 5.38 16.94 -14.47
C LEU A 142 6.32 15.98 -13.72
N GLY A 143 7.63 16.27 -13.71
CA GLY A 143 8.62 15.43 -13.01
C GLY A 143 8.51 15.44 -11.49
N MET A 144 7.59 16.23 -10.92
CA MET A 144 7.37 16.35 -9.49
C MET A 144 5.99 15.85 -9.04
N GLN A 145 5.15 15.34 -9.95
CA GLN A 145 3.75 15.01 -9.65
C GLN A 145 3.58 14.02 -8.49
N MET A 146 4.47 13.03 -8.35
CA MET A 146 4.40 12.03 -7.27
C MET A 146 5.23 12.37 -6.04
N SER A 147 5.85 13.56 -5.99
CA SER A 147 6.68 13.97 -4.85
C SER A 147 5.90 14.07 -3.56
N TRP A 148 4.60 14.35 -3.62
CA TRP A 148 3.76 14.39 -2.41
C TRP A 148 3.77 13.03 -1.70
N ASN A 149 3.72 11.93 -2.46
CA ASN A 149 3.63 10.59 -1.92
C ASN A 149 4.98 10.15 -1.36
N PHE A 150 6.05 10.34 -2.12
CA PHE A 150 7.41 10.04 -1.65
C PHE A 150 7.76 10.81 -0.37
N ASN A 151 7.31 12.07 -0.27
CA ASN A 151 7.48 12.87 0.95
C ASN A 151 6.66 12.33 2.12
N HIS A 152 5.42 11.91 1.87
CA HIS A 152 4.53 11.35 2.87
C HIS A 152 5.08 10.03 3.43
N VAL A 153 5.30 9.03 2.57
CA VAL A 153 5.78 7.71 3.01
C VAL A 153 7.18 7.76 3.63
N ALA A 154 8.11 8.54 3.07
CA ALA A 154 9.41 8.71 3.71
C ALA A 154 9.30 9.42 5.07
N GLY A 155 8.31 10.30 5.23
CA GLY A 155 7.94 10.90 6.51
C GLY A 155 7.45 9.85 7.52
N LEU A 156 6.51 8.99 7.11
CA LEU A 156 6.00 7.90 7.95
C LEU A 156 7.09 6.89 8.31
N TRP A 157 7.88 6.42 7.35
CA TRP A 157 8.97 5.46 7.60
C TRP A 157 10.04 6.03 8.52
N GLN A 158 10.28 7.35 8.47
CA GLN A 158 11.14 8.04 9.41
C GLN A 158 10.49 8.16 10.79
N HIS A 159 9.21 8.53 10.85
CA HIS A 159 8.43 8.67 12.07
C HIS A 159 8.38 7.35 12.85
N GLU A 160 8.14 6.23 12.18
CA GLU A 160 8.12 4.90 12.78
C GLU A 160 9.51 4.38 13.19
N GLY A 161 10.57 5.12 12.86
CA GLY A 161 11.96 4.82 13.22
C GLY A 161 12.59 3.72 12.37
N TRP A 162 12.00 3.39 11.22
CA TRP A 162 12.54 2.41 10.29
C TRP A 162 13.66 3.00 9.43
N LEU A 163 13.54 4.29 9.10
CA LEU A 163 14.57 5.05 8.41
C LEU A 163 15.10 6.19 9.28
N ASN A 164 16.41 6.44 9.21
CA ASN A 164 16.96 7.68 9.74
C ASN A 164 16.74 8.84 8.74
N LYS A 165 17.06 10.07 9.15
CA LYS A 165 16.88 11.26 8.30
C LYS A 165 17.56 11.12 6.93
N THR A 166 18.80 10.61 6.88
CA THR A 166 19.53 10.45 5.62
C THR A 166 18.84 9.47 4.68
N ALA A 167 18.38 8.33 5.18
CA ALA A 167 17.68 7.33 4.39
C ALA A 167 16.29 7.80 3.94
N ALA A 168 15.58 8.54 4.79
CA ALA A 168 14.32 9.18 4.42
C ALA A 168 14.53 10.25 3.34
N ASP A 169 15.58 11.06 3.43
CA ASP A 169 15.93 12.03 2.38
C ASP A 169 16.30 11.32 1.05
N GLN A 170 16.91 10.13 1.10
CA GLN A 170 17.11 9.30 -0.09
C GLN A 170 15.78 8.82 -0.67
N ALA A 171 14.87 8.30 0.15
CA ALA A 171 13.54 7.88 -0.29
C ALA A 171 12.76 9.02 -0.96
N ARG A 172 12.79 10.24 -0.40
CA ARG A 172 12.15 11.42 -1.00
C ARG A 172 12.71 11.76 -2.37
N LEU A 173 14.03 11.63 -2.56
CA LEU A 173 14.73 12.00 -3.78
C LEU A 173 14.69 10.92 -4.86
N HIS A 174 14.53 9.66 -4.47
CA HIS A 174 14.66 8.51 -5.36
C HIS A 174 13.36 7.73 -5.48
N TYR A 175 12.24 8.44 -5.64
CA TYR A 175 10.93 7.85 -5.93
C TYR A 175 10.45 6.82 -4.89
N GLY A 176 10.72 7.07 -3.60
CA GLY A 176 10.44 6.11 -2.52
C GLY A 176 11.50 5.02 -2.35
N ALA A 177 12.54 4.96 -3.19
CA ALA A 177 13.62 3.99 -3.10
C ALA A 177 14.77 4.45 -2.21
N TYR A 178 15.45 3.52 -1.54
CA TYR A 178 16.57 3.82 -0.64
C TYR A 178 17.52 2.62 -0.50
N SER A 179 18.70 2.88 0.07
CA SER A 179 19.62 1.83 0.51
C SER A 179 20.11 2.10 1.93
N VAL A 180 19.97 1.10 2.81
CA VAL A 180 20.38 1.16 4.21
C VAL A 180 21.11 -0.11 4.61
N LYS A 181 21.86 -0.06 5.71
CA LYS A 181 22.32 -1.27 6.40
C LYS A 181 21.43 -1.51 7.62
N ASN A 182 20.96 -2.74 7.80
CA ASN A 182 20.28 -3.11 9.03
C ASN A 182 21.28 -3.23 10.20
N HIS A 183 20.80 -3.51 11.40
CA HIS A 183 21.61 -3.65 12.61
C HIS A 183 22.60 -4.84 12.59
N TYR A 184 22.47 -5.76 11.64
CA TYR A 184 23.44 -6.85 11.41
C TYR A 184 24.47 -6.50 10.33
N GLY A 185 24.42 -5.31 9.75
CA GLY A 185 25.32 -4.88 8.68
C GLY A 185 24.94 -5.36 7.28
N LEU A 186 23.81 -6.07 7.14
CA LEU A 186 23.25 -6.46 5.83
C LEU A 186 22.72 -5.22 5.11
N ARG A 187 23.08 -5.06 3.84
CA ARG A 187 22.57 -3.95 3.01
C ARG A 187 21.21 -4.32 2.42
N ILE A 188 20.22 -3.50 2.69
CA ILE A 188 18.91 -3.49 2.05
C ILE A 188 18.94 -2.45 0.94
N ILE A 189 18.38 -2.80 -0.22
CA ILE A 189 18.22 -1.92 -1.38
C ILE A 189 16.78 -2.10 -1.85
N THR A 190 16.02 -1.02 -1.87
CA THR A 190 14.67 -1.00 -2.43
C THR A 190 14.72 -0.38 -3.82
N PHE A 191 13.80 -0.81 -4.68
CA PHE A 191 13.60 -0.27 -6.01
C PHE A 191 12.13 0.05 -6.15
N ASN A 192 11.80 1.26 -6.60
CA ASN A 192 10.45 1.53 -7.05
C ASN A 192 10.32 0.95 -8.47
N THR A 193 9.65 -0.20 -8.56
CA THR A 193 9.50 -0.94 -9.81
C THR A 193 8.34 -0.46 -10.68
N ASP A 194 7.53 0.50 -10.21
CA ASP A 194 6.38 1.00 -10.96
C ASP A 194 6.79 1.67 -12.27
N PHE A 195 8.02 2.18 -12.35
CA PHE A 195 8.62 2.67 -13.60
C PHE A 195 8.71 1.61 -14.72
N TRP A 196 8.64 0.32 -14.37
CA TRP A 196 8.60 -0.79 -15.32
C TRP A 196 7.24 -1.49 -15.36
N TYR A 197 6.28 -1.04 -14.55
CA TYR A 197 4.92 -1.55 -14.56
C TYR A 197 4.20 -1.09 -15.84
N HIS A 198 3.58 -2.05 -16.53
CA HIS A 198 2.92 -1.77 -17.80
C HIS A 198 1.48 -1.31 -17.59
N CYS A 199 1.33 -0.11 -17.02
CA CYS A 199 0.05 0.61 -17.03
C CYS A 199 -0.07 1.37 -18.36
N ARG A 200 -1.24 1.33 -19.03
CA ARG A 200 -1.48 1.98 -20.33
C ARG A 200 -1.60 3.52 -20.25
N CYS A 201 -0.87 4.16 -19.34
CA CYS A 201 -1.06 5.58 -19.00
C CYS A 201 0.16 6.44 -19.33
N VAL A 202 1.39 5.93 -19.22
CA VAL A 202 2.62 6.68 -19.53
C VAL A 202 3.66 5.77 -20.20
N SER A 203 3.39 5.34 -21.44
CA SER A 203 4.44 4.82 -22.30
C SER A 203 5.23 5.99 -22.88
N VAL A 204 6.38 6.32 -22.30
CA VAL A 204 7.39 7.09 -23.03
C VAL A 204 8.05 6.12 -23.99
N GLU A 205 7.36 5.80 -25.10
CA GLU A 205 8.06 5.25 -26.25
C GLU A 205 9.06 6.32 -26.70
N SER A 206 10.34 6.09 -26.43
CA SER A 206 11.39 6.72 -27.20
C SER A 206 11.20 6.24 -28.64
N GLN A 207 10.46 7.01 -29.44
CA GLN A 207 10.62 6.95 -30.89
C GLN A 207 12.03 7.45 -31.20
N ALA A 208 13.00 6.55 -31.07
CA ALA A 208 14.26 6.67 -31.79
C ALA A 208 13.94 6.41 -33.26
N SER A 209 13.50 7.46 -33.95
CA SER A 209 13.50 7.50 -35.40
C SER A 209 14.96 7.42 -35.88
N ASN A 210 15.31 6.31 -36.52
CA ASN A 210 16.41 6.24 -37.48
C ASN A 210 16.01 6.95 -38.78
#